data_AF-A0A944BS22-F1
#
_entry.id   AF-A0A944BS22-F1
#
_cell.length_a   1.000
_cell.length_b   1.000
_cell.length_c   1.000
_cell.angle_alpha   90.00
_cell.angle_beta   90.00
_cell.angle_gamma   90.00
#
_symmetry.space_group_name_H-M   'P 1'
#
loop_
_entity.id
_entity.type
_entity.pdbx_description
1 polymer ?
#
loop_
_entity_poly.entity_id
_entity_poly.type
_entity_poly.pdbx_seq_one_letter_code
_entity_poly.pdbx_strand_id
1 'polypeptide(L)' 'MESKSRDLGPLQVAVEGSNLGRAINQLKRHMAREGVMKELKRRRHYEKPSIIRKRKQKEAARRRRKEARRRARFV' A
#
# COMPACT_ATOMS: atom_id res chain seq x y z
N MET A 1 26.36 -8.57 -14.45
CA MET A 1 25.09 -9.29 -14.27
C MET A 1 25.07 -9.78 -12.83
N GLU A 2 24.60 -8.94 -11.90
CA GLU A 2 24.36 -9.39 -10.52
C GLU A 2 22.85 -9.43 -10.34
N SER A 3 22.33 -10.64 -10.29
CA SER A 3 20.93 -10.95 -10.03
C SER A 3 20.48 -10.30 -8.73
N LYS A 4 19.59 -9.32 -8.83
CA LYS A 4 18.86 -8.71 -7.71
C LYS A 4 18.15 -9.82 -6.95
N SER A 5 18.75 -10.25 -5.84
CA SER A 5 18.15 -11.14 -4.85
C SER A 5 16.75 -10.61 -4.55
N ARG A 6 15.74 -11.48 -4.61
CA ARG A 6 14.37 -11.11 -4.24
C ARG A 6 14.39 -10.71 -2.78
N ASP A 7 14.28 -9.40 -2.51
CA ASP A 7 14.20 -8.80 -1.19
C ASP A 7 12.94 -9.29 -0.46
N LEU A 8 12.99 -10.48 0.13
CA LEU A 8 11.99 -10.99 1.07
C LEU A 8 12.32 -10.52 2.51
N GLY A 9 12.82 -9.29 2.63
CA GLY A 9 13.14 -8.66 3.91
C GLY A 9 11.99 -7.80 4.43
N PRO A 10 11.95 -7.53 5.74
CA PRO A 10 11.02 -6.55 6.30
C PRO A 10 11.26 -5.18 5.67
N LEU A 11 10.20 -4.36 5.57
CA LEU A 11 10.28 -2.99 5.05
C LEU A 11 11.30 -2.16 5.86
N GLN A 12 12.30 -1.61 5.17
CA GLN A 12 13.41 -0.88 5.76
C GLN A 12 13.52 0.53 5.17
N VAL A 13 14.00 1.48 5.98
CA VAL A 13 14.32 2.86 5.56
C VAL A 13 15.64 3.24 6.19
N ALA A 14 16.61 3.66 5.37
CA ALA A 14 17.87 4.19 5.84
C ALA A 14 17.69 5.61 6.41
N VAL A 15 18.37 5.92 7.50
CA VAL A 15 18.38 7.26 8.10
C VAL A 15 19.60 8.01 7.59
N GLU A 16 19.36 9.02 6.75
CA GLU A 16 20.43 9.88 6.22
C GLU A 16 20.45 11.22 6.98
N GLY A 17 21.64 11.63 7.46
CA GLY A 17 21.89 12.99 7.97
C GLY A 17 21.14 13.36 9.26
N SER A 18 21.20 12.52 10.30
CA SER A 18 20.61 12.71 11.65
C SER A 18 19.12 13.06 11.70
N ASN A 19 18.40 13.03 10.57
CA ASN A 19 17.00 13.43 10.51
C ASN A 19 16.05 12.24 10.67
N LEU A 20 15.87 11.83 11.94
CA LEU A 20 15.02 10.70 12.31
C LEU A 20 13.54 10.93 11.93
N GLY A 21 13.03 12.15 12.07
CA GLY A 21 11.64 12.48 11.76
C GLY A 21 11.29 12.24 10.29
N ARG A 22 12.21 12.57 9.38
CA ARG A 22 12.06 12.30 7.94
C ARG A 22 12.01 10.80 7.65
N ALA A 23 12.91 10.03 8.26
CA ALA A 23 12.95 8.57 8.08
C ALA A 23 11.65 7.90 8.57
N ILE A 24 11.12 8.30 9.72
CA ILE A 24 9.83 7.79 10.24
C ILE A 24 8.68 8.10 9.28
N ASN A 25 8.63 9.33 8.75
CA ASN A 25 7.59 9.71 7.80
C ASN A 25 7.70 8.95 6.48
N GLN A 26 8.92 8.68 6.02
CA GLN A 26 9.16 7.87 4.84
C GLN A 26 8.69 6.43 5.07
N LEU A 27 9.05 5.81 6.19
CA LEU A 27 8.60 4.46 6.56
C LEU A 27 7.07 4.37 6.57
N LYS A 28 6.38 5.33 7.22
CA LYS A 28 4.91 5.40 7.23
C LYS A 28 4.32 5.49 5.81
N ARG A 29 4.94 6.26 4.91
CA ARG A 29 4.51 6.36 3.50
C ARG A 29 4.71 5.07 2.74
N HIS A 30 5.83 4.38 2.94
CA HIS A 30 6.09 3.06 2.33
C HIS A 30 5.07 2.02 2.83
N MET A 31 4.83 1.93 4.14
CA MET A 31 3.81 1.05 4.72
C MET A 31 2.41 1.33 4.17
N ALA A 32 2.07 2.61 3.98
CA ALA A 32 0.79 3.01 3.41
C ALA A 32 0.66 2.63 1.92
N ARG A 33 1.76 2.70 1.15
CA ARG A 33 1.81 2.33 -0.28
C ARG A 33 1.64 0.83 -0.47
N GLU A 34 2.33 0.03 0.33
CA GLU A 34 2.18 -1.43 0.34
C GLU A 34 0.81 -1.87 0.86
N GLY A 35 0.16 -1.03 1.67
CA GLY A 35 -1.16 -1.31 2.21
C GLY A 35 -1.15 -2.26 3.40
N VAL A 36 0.02 -2.49 4.01
CA VAL A 36 0.22 -3.37 5.18
C VAL A 36 -0.78 -3.04 6.28
N MET A 37 -0.94 -1.76 6.64
CA MET A 37 -1.86 -1.35 7.70
C MET A 37 -3.34 -1.65 7.36
N LYS A 38 -3.69 -1.55 6.08
CA LYS A 38 -5.04 -1.86 5.58
C LYS A 38 -5.31 -3.35 5.65
N GLU A 39 -4.31 -4.15 5.32
CA GLU A 39 -4.38 -5.60 5.38
C GLU A 39 -4.45 -6.12 6.82
N LEU A 40 -3.60 -5.59 7.71
CA LEU A 40 -3.67 -5.88 9.14
C LEU A 40 -5.07 -5.60 9.69
N LYS A 41 -5.67 -4.45 9.35
CA LYS A 41 -7.04 -4.12 9.77
C LYS A 41 -8.09 -5.09 9.23
N ARG A 42 -7.94 -5.57 7.99
CA ARG A 42 -8.86 -6.55 7.37
C ARG A 42 -8.75 -7.94 7.98
N ARG A 43 -7.56 -8.34 8.42
CA ARG A 43 -7.29 -9.65 9.00
C ARG A 43 -7.62 -9.74 10.50
N ARG A 44 -7.99 -8.64 11.16
CA ARG A 44 -8.34 -8.61 12.59
C ARG A 44 -9.51 -9.54 12.96
N HIS A 45 -10.42 -9.78 12.03
CA HIS A 45 -11.60 -10.62 12.25
C HIS A 45 -11.91 -11.39 10.97
N TYR A 46 -12.61 -12.51 11.12
CA TYR A 46 -13.08 -13.29 9.98
C TYR A 46 -14.15 -12.52 9.20
N GLU A 47 -13.94 -12.34 7.90
CA GLU A 47 -14.97 -11.90 6.95
C GLU A 47 -15.45 -13.12 6.14
N LYS A 48 -16.77 -13.32 6.08
CA LYS A 48 -17.35 -14.36 5.19
C LYS A 48 -16.90 -14.14 3.73
N PRO A 49 -16.71 -15.21 2.93
CA PRO A 49 -16.19 -15.10 1.56
C PRO A 49 -17.05 -14.21 0.65
N SER A 50 -18.38 -14.22 0.83
CA SER A 50 -19.29 -13.34 0.09
C SER A 50 -19.03 -11.84 0.38
N ILE A 51 -18.76 -11.50 1.64
CA ILE A 51 -18.43 -10.13 2.06
C ILE A 51 -17.09 -9.69 1.47
N ILE A 52 -16.09 -10.59 1.46
CA ILE A 52 -14.79 -10.35 0.82
C ILE A 52 -14.97 -10.05 -0.68
N ARG A 53 -15.78 -10.84 -1.40
CA ARG A 53 -16.07 -10.64 -2.83
C ARG A 53 -16.73 -9.27 -3.08
N LYS A 54 -17.77 -8.93 -2.32
CA LYS A 54 -18.46 -7.63 -2.42
C LYS A 54 -17.52 -6.45 -2.16
N ARG A 55 -16.66 -6.56 -1.14
CA ARG A 55 -15.65 -5.54 -0.81
C ARG A 55 -14.62 -5.37 -1.93
N LYS A 56 -14.10 -6.47 -2.48
CA LYS A 56 -13.14 -6.45 -3.61
C LYS A 56 -13.74 -5.75 -4.83
N GLN A 57 -14.97 -6.07 -5.21
CA GLN A 57 -15.66 -5.43 -6.32
C GLN A 57 -15.85 -3.92 -6.11
N LYS A 58 -16.29 -3.52 -4.91
CA LYS A 58 -16.46 -2.10 -4.55
C LYS A 58 -15.14 -1.34 -4.58
N GLU A 59 -14.06 -1.94 -4.11
CA GLU A 59 -12.71 -1.35 -4.13
C GLU A 59 -12.17 -1.18 -5.56
N ALA A 60 -12.35 -2.19 -6.42
CA ALA A 60 -11.98 -2.12 -7.83
C ALA A 60 -12.75 -1.03 -8.58
N ALA A 61 -14.06 -0.92 -8.34
CA ALA A 61 -14.89 0.16 -8.91
C ALA A 61 -14.41 1.55 -8.45
N ARG A 62 -14.06 1.71 -7.16
CA ARG A 62 -13.49 2.97 -6.63
C ARG A 62 -12.15 3.31 -7.29
N ARG A 63 -11.27 2.32 -7.47
CA ARG A 63 -9.96 2.49 -8.12
C ARG A 63 -10.12 2.95 -9.57
N ARG A 64 -10.97 2.27 -10.35
CA ARG A 64 -11.29 2.66 -11.75
C ARG A 64 -11.80 4.10 -11.86
N ARG A 65 -12.73 4.50 -10.97
CA ARG A 65 -13.24 5.89 -10.92
C ARG A 65 -12.15 6.91 -10.60
N LYS A 66 -11.23 6.58 -9.68
CA LYS A 66 -10.10 7.45 -9.33
C LYS A 66 -9.11 7.61 -10.50
N GLU A 67 -8.83 6.53 -11.21
CA GLU A 67 -7.96 6.54 -12.40
C GLU A 67 -8.57 7.34 -13.55
N ALA A 68 -9.87 7.18 -13.81
CA ALA A 68 -10.60 7.97 -14.80
C ALA A 68 -10.57 9.48 -14.50
N ARG A 69 -10.84 9.87 -13.24
CA ARG A 69 -10.72 11.27 -12.78
C ARG A 69 -9.31 11.82 -12.95
N ARG A 70 -8.27 11.01 -12.68
CA ARG A 70 -6.88 11.43 -12.87
C ARG A 70 -6.60 11.66 -14.35
N ARG A 71 -7.04 10.76 -15.23
CA ARG A 71 -6.84 10.89 -16.68
C ARG A 71 -7.52 12.12 -17.25
N ALA A 72 -8.77 12.38 -16.86
CA ALA A 72 -9.53 13.56 -17.29
C ALA A 72 -9.01 14.90 -16.74
N ARG A 73 -8.10 14.90 -15.76
CA ARG A 73 -7.45 16.12 -15.25
C ARG A 73 -6.25 16.53 -16.10
N PHE A 74 -5.66 15.58 -16.83
CA PHE A 74 -4.46 15.78 -17.64
C PHE A 74 -4.77 15.74 -19.15
N VAL A 75 -6.05 15.67 -19.52
CA VAL A 75 -6.59 15.92 -20.86
C VAL A 75 -7.30 17.26 -20.79
#